data_AF-A0A174E2P9-F1
#
_entry.id   AF-A0A174E2P9-F1
#
_cell.length_a   1.000
_cell.length_b   1.000
_cell.length_c   1.000
_cell.angle_alpha   90.00
_cell.angle_beta   90.00
_cell.angle_gamma   90.00
#
_symmetry.space_group_name_H-M   'P 1'
#
loop_
_entity.id
_entity.type
_entity.pdbx_description
1 polymer ?
#
loop_
_entity_poly.entity_id
_entity_poly.type
_entity_poly.pdbx_seq_one_letter_code
_entity_poly.pdbx_strand_id
1 'polypeptide(L)'
;MERRLKEVCDIPVFHDDQHGTAIVVAAALLNAMRVTGKQMGQMKIVINGAGAAGIAIGKLLISMGFGNIVMCDINGIICEGDEGLNAGQEEISHISNRDHEHGALADALRGADAFVGVSRPNLVTAEMVSTMKDGIVFAMANPTPEIMPDEAKRGGAAVVGTGRSDFPNQINNVMVFPGIFKGALAVRAREITEGMKIRAARALAALVTDEQLSADYILPSALDKSVADTVAHAVAQEAREQGIARA
;
A
#
# COMPACT_ATOMS: atom_id res chain seq x y z
N MET A 1 -14.47 8.38 12.72
CA MET A 1 -15.63 7.46 12.74
C MET A 1 -15.21 6.03 13.04
N GLU A 2 -14.31 5.42 12.24
CA GLU A 2 -13.87 4.02 12.42
C GLU A 2 -13.29 3.71 13.81
N ARG A 3 -12.37 4.54 14.32
CA ARG A 3 -11.75 4.34 15.65
C ARG A 3 -12.81 4.18 16.76
N ARG A 4 -13.81 5.05 16.78
CA ARG A 4 -14.91 4.99 17.74
C ARG A 4 -15.77 3.74 17.56
N LEU A 5 -16.01 3.29 16.32
CA LEU A 5 -16.75 2.07 16.06
C LEU A 5 -15.98 0.82 16.53
N LYS A 6 -14.66 0.78 16.32
CA LYS A 6 -13.79 -0.29 16.85
C LYS A 6 -13.81 -0.37 18.37
N GLU A 7 -13.95 0.77 19.07
CA GLU A 7 -14.00 0.83 20.53
C GLU A 7 -15.35 0.39 21.13
N VAL A 8 -16.46 0.57 20.39
CA VAL A 8 -17.82 0.36 20.92
C VAL A 8 -18.53 -0.87 20.35
N CYS A 9 -18.04 -1.47 19.27
CA CYS A 9 -18.67 -2.61 18.62
C CYS A 9 -17.96 -3.93 18.96
N ASP A 10 -18.75 -4.97 19.30
CA ASP A 10 -18.26 -6.34 19.53
C ASP A 10 -18.08 -7.18 18.23
N ILE A 11 -18.04 -6.48 17.09
CA ILE A 11 -17.93 -7.02 15.74
C ILE A 11 -16.76 -6.36 14.99
N PRO A 12 -16.11 -7.06 14.06
CA PRO A 12 -14.99 -6.50 13.32
C PRO A 12 -15.42 -5.31 12.45
N VAL A 13 -14.73 -4.19 12.60
CA VAL A 13 -14.92 -2.96 11.80
C VAL A 13 -13.68 -2.74 10.93
N PHE A 14 -13.89 -2.44 9.64
CA PHE A 14 -12.82 -2.26 8.67
C PHE A 14 -13.23 -1.23 7.61
N HIS A 15 -12.42 -0.19 7.43
CA HIS A 15 -12.59 0.75 6.32
C HIS A 15 -11.80 0.29 5.10
N ASP A 16 -12.51 -0.12 4.05
CA ASP A 16 -11.89 -0.76 2.88
C ASP A 16 -10.98 0.17 2.08
N ASP A 17 -11.42 1.40 1.81
CA ASP A 17 -10.58 2.38 1.09
C ASP A 17 -9.28 2.73 1.81
N GLN A 18 -9.21 2.52 3.14
CA GLN A 18 -8.00 2.75 3.93
C GLN A 18 -7.17 1.47 4.03
N HIS A 19 -7.73 0.47 4.71
CA HIS A 19 -6.99 -0.72 5.08
C HIS A 19 -6.92 -1.75 3.96
N GLY A 20 -7.96 -1.87 3.14
CA GLY A 20 -7.94 -2.75 1.95
C GLY A 20 -6.91 -2.27 0.94
N THR A 21 -6.88 -0.96 0.69
CA THR A 21 -5.85 -0.30 -0.14
C THR A 21 -4.44 -0.52 0.41
N ALA A 22 -4.24 -0.34 1.73
CA ALA A 22 -2.95 -0.58 2.35
C ALA A 22 -2.44 -2.03 2.14
N ILE A 23 -3.31 -3.02 2.34
CA ILE A 23 -2.96 -4.44 2.18
C ILE A 23 -2.56 -4.76 0.75
N VAL A 24 -3.33 -4.31 -0.25
CA VAL A 24 -3.03 -4.61 -1.65
C VAL A 24 -1.75 -3.91 -2.12
N VAL A 25 -1.49 -2.68 -1.66
CA VAL A 25 -0.23 -1.96 -1.95
C VAL A 25 0.95 -2.69 -1.32
N ALA A 26 0.84 -3.13 -0.07
CA ALA A 26 1.89 -3.89 0.59
C ALA A 26 2.17 -5.21 -0.14
N ALA A 27 1.14 -5.93 -0.59
CA ALA A 27 1.29 -7.15 -1.37
C ALA A 27 2.01 -6.89 -2.71
N ALA A 28 1.61 -5.85 -3.44
CA ALA A 28 2.24 -5.44 -4.69
C ALA A 28 3.72 -5.08 -4.49
N LEU A 29 4.04 -4.31 -3.44
CA LEU A 29 5.41 -3.92 -3.13
C LEU A 29 6.29 -5.11 -2.79
N LEU A 30 5.80 -6.09 -2.02
CA LEU A 30 6.55 -7.31 -1.72
C LEU A 30 7.04 -8.02 -2.99
N ASN A 31 6.18 -8.14 -4.01
CA ASN A 31 6.54 -8.77 -5.28
C ASN A 31 7.37 -7.84 -6.18
N ALA A 32 7.07 -6.55 -6.23
CA ALA A 32 7.84 -5.57 -7.00
C ALA A 32 9.30 -5.46 -6.49
N MET A 33 9.51 -5.57 -5.18
CA MET A 33 10.86 -5.64 -4.59
C MET A 33 11.63 -6.85 -5.07
N ARG A 34 10.97 -8.02 -5.16
CA ARG A 34 11.60 -9.25 -5.66
C ARG A 34 12.01 -9.10 -7.12
N VAL A 35 11.16 -8.48 -7.95
CA VAL A 35 11.46 -8.18 -9.36
C VAL A 35 12.67 -7.24 -9.49
N THR A 36 12.77 -6.24 -8.63
CA THR A 36 13.81 -5.19 -8.69
C THR A 36 15.05 -5.49 -7.85
N GLY A 37 15.09 -6.63 -7.14
CA GLY A 37 16.19 -6.99 -6.24
C GLY A 37 16.33 -6.10 -4.99
N LYS A 38 15.29 -5.33 -4.64
CA LYS A 38 15.30 -4.42 -3.50
C LYS A 38 15.11 -5.16 -2.18
N GLN A 39 15.71 -4.63 -1.10
CA GLN A 39 15.76 -5.29 0.20
C GLN A 39 14.82 -4.62 1.21
N MET A 40 14.16 -5.44 2.03
CA MET A 40 13.32 -4.99 3.14
C MET A 40 14.16 -4.18 4.12
N GLY A 41 13.60 -3.07 4.60
CA GLY A 41 14.25 -2.17 5.56
C GLY A 41 15.18 -1.12 4.94
N GLN A 42 15.44 -1.19 3.63
CA GLN A 42 16.36 -0.27 2.94
C GLN A 42 15.66 0.64 1.94
N MET A 43 14.37 0.47 1.70
CA MET A 43 13.67 1.25 0.69
C MET A 43 13.40 2.68 1.14
N LYS A 44 13.53 3.63 0.20
CA LYS A 44 12.87 4.93 0.27
C LYS A 44 11.58 4.89 -0.54
N ILE A 45 10.44 4.94 0.14
CA ILE A 45 9.11 4.91 -0.48
C ILE A 45 8.43 6.26 -0.33
N VAL A 46 8.09 6.90 -1.45
CA VAL A 46 7.36 8.17 -1.47
C VAL A 46 5.88 7.88 -1.67
N ILE A 47 5.04 8.38 -0.75
CA ILE A 47 3.58 8.28 -0.85
C ILE A 47 3.00 9.67 -1.07
N ASN A 48 2.36 9.89 -2.22
CA ASN A 48 1.70 11.16 -2.52
C ASN A 48 0.19 11.07 -2.27
N GLY A 49 -0.29 11.91 -1.36
CA GLY A 49 -1.64 11.93 -0.83
C GLY A 49 -1.68 11.51 0.63
N ALA A 50 -1.57 12.47 1.55
CA ALA A 50 -1.63 12.22 2.99
C ALA A 50 -3.07 12.22 3.56
N GLY A 51 -4.01 11.72 2.77
CA GLY A 51 -5.37 11.41 3.20
C GLY A 51 -5.44 10.06 3.92
N ALA A 52 -6.66 9.60 4.22
CA ALA A 52 -6.87 8.39 5.00
C ALA A 52 -6.24 7.12 4.38
N ALA A 53 -6.31 6.97 3.06
CA ALA A 53 -5.69 5.85 2.35
C ALA A 53 -4.15 5.90 2.41
N GLY A 54 -3.55 7.05 2.09
CA GLY A 54 -2.09 7.20 2.13
C GLY A 54 -1.51 7.03 3.53
N ILE A 55 -2.18 7.58 4.55
CA ILE A 55 -1.79 7.36 5.95
C ILE A 55 -1.88 5.88 6.32
N ALA A 56 -2.95 5.18 5.93
CA ALA A 56 -3.09 3.75 6.20
C ALA A 56 -2.03 2.90 5.48
N ILE A 57 -1.70 3.21 4.22
CA ILE A 57 -0.58 2.60 3.50
C ILE A 57 0.72 2.85 4.26
N GLY A 58 1.03 4.12 4.59
CA GLY A 58 2.26 4.49 5.29
C GLY A 58 2.44 3.75 6.61
N LYS A 59 1.41 3.74 7.47
CA LYS A 59 1.45 3.01 8.75
C LYS A 59 1.69 1.51 8.55
N LEU A 60 1.00 0.88 7.59
CA LEU A 60 1.17 -0.55 7.34
C LEU A 60 2.59 -0.85 6.83
N LEU A 61 3.11 -0.08 5.87
CA LEU A 61 4.47 -0.27 5.35
C LEU A 61 5.55 -0.04 6.42
N ILE A 62 5.37 0.95 7.31
CA ILE A 62 6.25 1.16 8.47
C ILE A 62 6.21 -0.06 9.39
N SER A 63 5.01 -0.57 9.73
CA SER A 63 4.85 -1.73 10.60
C SER A 63 5.46 -3.01 10.02
N MET A 64 5.46 -3.15 8.69
CA MET A 64 6.08 -4.26 7.98
C MET A 64 7.59 -4.11 7.80
N GLY A 65 8.16 -2.94 8.10
CA GLY A 65 9.60 -2.69 8.04
C GLY A 65 10.14 -2.43 6.64
N PHE A 66 9.38 -1.81 5.73
CA PHE A 66 9.84 -1.55 4.35
C PHE A 66 11.07 -0.64 4.26
N GLY A 67 11.22 0.31 5.17
CA GLY A 67 12.35 1.25 5.19
C GLY A 67 11.89 2.64 5.62
N ASN A 68 12.39 3.66 4.92
CA ASN A 68 11.99 5.05 5.11
C ASN A 68 10.77 5.36 4.23
N ILE A 69 9.67 5.79 4.84
CA ILE A 69 8.45 6.20 4.15
C ILE A 69 8.38 7.72 4.18
N VAL A 70 8.27 8.38 3.03
CA VAL A 70 8.16 9.84 2.92
C VAL A 70 6.77 10.19 2.42
N MET A 71 5.99 10.92 3.23
CA MET A 71 4.64 11.35 2.87
C MET A 71 4.69 12.71 2.18
N CYS A 72 3.94 12.89 1.10
CA CYS A 72 3.73 14.17 0.42
C CYS A 72 2.24 14.52 0.38
N ASP A 73 1.91 15.80 0.51
CA ASP A 73 0.57 16.33 0.28
C ASP A 73 0.64 17.63 -0.54
N ILE A 74 -0.46 18.38 -0.63
CA ILE A 74 -0.60 19.61 -1.40
C ILE A 74 0.51 20.65 -1.16
N ASN A 75 1.11 20.67 0.04
CA ASN A 75 2.15 21.62 0.42
C ASN A 75 3.58 21.08 0.26
N GLY A 76 3.75 19.84 -0.23
CA GLY A 76 5.04 19.18 -0.38
C GLY A 76 5.24 18.03 0.61
N ILE A 77 6.51 17.74 0.90
CA ILE A 77 6.91 16.70 1.85
C ILE A 77 6.42 17.08 3.25
N ILE A 78 5.81 16.12 3.94
CA ILE A 78 5.41 16.26 5.34
C ILE A 78 6.60 15.91 6.22
N CYS A 79 6.94 16.84 7.11
CA CYS A 79 7.95 16.67 8.14
C CYS A 79 7.36 16.98 9.52
N GLU A 80 7.92 16.34 10.55
CA GLU A 80 7.56 16.62 11.94
C GLU A 80 7.81 18.10 12.26
N GLY A 81 6.81 18.76 12.86
CA GLY A 81 6.87 20.18 13.22
C GLY A 81 6.44 21.16 12.11
N ASP A 82 6.02 20.67 10.94
CA ASP A 82 5.41 21.53 9.91
C ASP A 82 4.12 22.18 10.45
N GLU A 83 3.89 23.45 10.11
CA GLU A 83 2.67 24.15 10.47
C GLU A 83 1.48 23.69 9.60
N GLY A 84 0.30 23.56 10.22
CA GLY A 84 -0.94 23.28 9.49
C GLY A 84 -1.20 21.81 9.16
N LEU A 85 -0.43 20.88 9.74
CA LEU A 85 -0.73 19.46 9.66
C LEU A 85 -2.06 19.14 10.35
N ASN A 86 -2.89 18.33 9.70
CA ASN A 86 -4.05 17.75 10.36
C ASN A 86 -3.62 16.63 11.32
N ALA A 87 -4.52 16.19 12.22
CA ALA A 87 -4.18 15.20 13.25
C ALA A 87 -3.60 13.88 12.71
N GLY A 88 -4.00 13.43 11.52
CA GLY A 88 -3.45 12.22 10.90
C GLY A 88 -2.08 12.45 10.27
N GLN A 89 -1.85 13.64 9.71
CA GLN A 89 -0.55 14.06 9.19
C GLN A 89 0.47 14.28 10.30
N GLU A 90 0.06 14.89 11.40
CA GLU A 90 0.88 15.05 12.61
C GLU A 90 1.33 13.68 13.12
N GLU A 91 0.39 12.74 13.31
CA GLU A 91 0.70 11.40 13.82
C GLU A 91 1.67 10.63 12.92
N ILE A 92 1.49 10.67 11.60
CA ILE A 92 2.39 9.98 10.68
C ILE A 92 3.75 10.68 10.58
N SER A 93 3.82 12.00 10.77
CA SER A 93 5.08 12.76 10.69
C SER A 93 6.11 12.29 11.71
N HIS A 94 5.69 11.90 12.92
CA HIS A 94 6.58 11.40 13.98
C HIS A 94 7.20 10.01 13.70
N ILE A 95 6.67 9.26 12.73
CA ILE A 95 7.10 7.87 12.44
C ILE A 95 7.53 7.65 10.98
N SER A 96 7.36 8.67 10.13
CA SER A 96 7.76 8.69 8.72
C SER A 96 8.89 9.71 8.53
N ASN A 97 9.41 9.82 7.31
CA ASN A 97 10.43 10.80 6.92
C ASN A 97 11.63 10.85 7.89
N ARG A 98 12.29 9.70 8.09
CA ARG A 98 13.36 9.53 9.10
C ARG A 98 14.56 10.46 8.90
N ASP A 99 14.73 10.97 7.69
CA ASP A 99 15.82 11.86 7.31
C ASP A 99 15.41 13.35 7.37
N HIS A 100 14.19 13.65 7.85
CA HIS A 100 13.62 15.00 7.95
C HIS A 100 13.73 15.80 6.64
N GLU A 101 13.39 15.15 5.53
CA GLU A 101 13.39 15.77 4.22
C GLU A 101 12.30 16.85 4.11
N HIS A 102 12.57 17.90 3.34
CA HIS A 102 11.63 18.97 3.00
C HIS A 102 11.71 19.27 1.50
N GLY A 103 10.64 19.86 0.95
CA GLY A 103 10.58 20.26 -0.45
C GLY A 103 9.31 19.79 -1.15
N ALA A 104 9.34 19.77 -2.48
CA ALA A 104 8.24 19.34 -3.33
C ALA A 104 8.28 17.83 -3.59
N LEU A 105 7.22 17.30 -4.20
CA LEU A 105 7.14 15.89 -4.62
C LEU A 105 8.33 15.45 -5.50
N ALA A 106 8.76 16.33 -6.40
CA ALA A 106 9.91 16.07 -7.27
C ALA A 106 11.21 15.89 -6.47
N ASP A 107 11.35 16.55 -5.32
CA ASP A 107 12.51 16.42 -4.43
C ASP A 107 12.48 15.07 -3.71
N ALA A 108 11.31 14.66 -3.21
CA ALA A 108 11.12 13.36 -2.57
C ALA A 108 11.45 12.18 -3.49
N LEU A 109 11.07 12.29 -4.77
CA LEU A 109 11.25 11.23 -5.77
C LEU A 109 12.71 10.99 -6.16
N ARG A 110 13.61 11.96 -5.94
CA ARG A 110 15.02 11.79 -6.28
C ARG A 110 15.63 10.67 -5.45
N GLY A 111 16.15 9.66 -6.14
CA GLY A 111 16.75 8.48 -5.53
C GLY A 111 15.76 7.58 -4.80
N ALA A 112 14.45 7.82 -4.90
CA ALA A 112 13.42 6.97 -4.32
C ALA A 112 13.39 5.60 -5.02
N ASP A 113 13.03 4.57 -4.25
CA ASP A 113 12.88 3.21 -4.73
C ASP A 113 11.47 2.92 -5.23
N ALA A 114 10.47 3.54 -4.59
CA ALA A 114 9.08 3.37 -4.95
C ALA A 114 8.29 4.67 -4.79
N PHE A 115 7.30 4.85 -5.66
CA PHE A 115 6.26 5.86 -5.58
C PHE A 115 4.90 5.20 -5.44
N VAL A 116 4.07 5.69 -4.51
CA VAL A 116 2.67 5.30 -4.36
C VAL A 116 1.79 6.55 -4.39
N GLY A 117 1.04 6.72 -5.47
CA GLY A 117 0.09 7.81 -5.65
C GLY A 117 -1.32 7.38 -5.27
N VAL A 118 -1.95 8.10 -4.35
CA VAL A 118 -3.36 7.96 -3.95
C VAL A 118 -4.01 9.34 -3.88
N SER A 119 -3.84 10.11 -4.94
CA SER A 119 -4.02 11.57 -4.95
C SER A 119 -4.85 12.06 -6.14
N ARG A 120 -4.25 12.88 -7.03
CA ARG A 120 -4.89 13.54 -8.18
C ARG A 120 -4.16 13.19 -9.48
N PRO A 121 -4.84 13.27 -10.63
CA PRO A 121 -4.23 12.90 -11.92
C PRO A 121 -3.07 13.80 -12.33
N ASN A 122 -2.16 13.26 -13.14
CA ASN A 122 -1.09 13.98 -13.85
C ASN A 122 -0.13 14.81 -12.96
N LEU A 123 0.18 14.32 -11.75
CA LEU A 123 1.12 14.97 -10.83
C LEU A 123 2.58 14.53 -11.04
N VAL A 124 2.80 13.37 -11.64
CA VAL A 124 4.14 12.80 -11.84
C VAL A 124 4.48 12.80 -13.33
N THR A 125 5.71 13.16 -13.66
CA THR A 125 6.21 13.20 -15.04
C THR A 125 7.28 12.12 -15.27
N ALA A 126 7.52 11.78 -16.54
CA ALA A 126 8.63 10.89 -16.91
C ALA A 126 10.00 11.40 -16.42
N GLU A 127 10.19 12.72 -16.35
CA GLU A 127 11.40 13.34 -15.79
C GLU A 127 11.53 13.11 -14.28
N MET A 128 10.43 13.20 -13.52
CA MET A 128 10.48 12.86 -12.10
C MET A 128 10.82 11.38 -11.90
N VAL A 129 10.22 10.49 -12.70
CA VAL A 129 10.49 9.04 -12.62
C VAL A 129 11.95 8.73 -12.97
N SER A 130 12.57 9.44 -13.92
CA SER A 130 13.97 9.22 -14.28
C SER A 130 14.97 9.59 -13.17
N THR A 131 14.53 10.30 -12.14
CA THR A 131 15.35 10.57 -10.94
C THR A 131 15.31 9.44 -9.91
N MET A 132 14.45 8.44 -10.08
CA MET A 132 14.32 7.28 -9.20
C MET A 132 15.37 6.19 -9.51
N LYS A 133 15.62 5.28 -8.56
CA LYS A 133 16.56 4.14 -8.75
C LYS A 133 15.78 2.88 -9.11
N ASP A 134 15.74 2.49 -10.38
CA ASP A 134 14.93 1.34 -10.86
C ASP A 134 13.50 1.39 -10.30
N GLY A 135 12.83 2.52 -10.56
CA GLY A 135 11.65 2.94 -9.81
C GLY A 135 10.48 1.96 -9.90
N ILE A 136 9.88 1.65 -8.75
CA ILE A 136 8.56 1.01 -8.67
C ILE A 136 7.52 2.13 -8.63
N VAL A 137 6.63 2.22 -9.62
CA VAL A 137 5.67 3.32 -9.75
C VAL A 137 4.24 2.79 -9.66
N PHE A 138 3.58 3.05 -8.54
CA PHE A 138 2.17 2.72 -8.32
C PHE A 138 1.33 3.99 -8.39
N ALA A 139 0.69 4.26 -9.53
CA ALA A 139 -0.14 5.44 -9.75
C ALA A 139 -1.63 5.05 -9.69
N MET A 140 -2.25 5.19 -8.52
CA MET A 140 -3.54 4.58 -8.20
C MET A 140 -4.73 5.56 -8.20
N ALA A 141 -4.52 6.84 -8.53
CA ALA A 141 -5.63 7.76 -8.74
C ALA A 141 -6.56 7.26 -9.85
N ASN A 142 -7.87 7.41 -9.61
CA ASN A 142 -8.92 7.04 -10.56
C ASN A 142 -9.78 8.26 -10.92
N PRO A 143 -10.31 8.34 -12.16
CA PRO A 143 -10.11 7.41 -13.28
C PRO A 143 -8.78 7.62 -14.03
N THR A 144 -8.12 8.75 -13.81
CA THR A 144 -6.84 9.09 -14.43
C THR A 144 -5.73 9.01 -13.38
N PRO A 145 -4.66 8.22 -13.60
CA PRO A 145 -3.58 8.05 -12.64
C PRO A 145 -2.70 9.30 -12.54
N GLU A 146 -1.85 9.34 -11.50
CA GLU A 146 -0.84 10.38 -11.30
C GLU A 146 0.15 10.48 -12.49
N ILE A 147 0.41 9.36 -13.16
CA ILE A 147 1.19 9.23 -14.39
C ILE A 147 0.69 8.00 -15.16
N MET A 148 0.61 8.08 -16.49
CA MET A 148 0.23 6.93 -17.31
C MET A 148 1.35 5.88 -17.37
N PRO A 149 1.02 4.58 -17.53
CA PRO A 149 2.05 3.53 -17.48
C PRO A 149 3.14 3.63 -18.54
N ASP A 150 2.79 4.04 -19.76
CA ASP A 150 3.72 4.29 -20.86
C ASP A 150 4.70 5.43 -20.52
N GLU A 151 4.19 6.50 -19.91
CA GLU A 151 5.00 7.63 -19.46
C GLU A 151 5.92 7.26 -18.29
N ALA A 152 5.45 6.46 -17.34
CA ALA A 152 6.29 5.94 -16.26
C ALA A 152 7.39 5.02 -16.80
N LYS A 153 7.07 4.12 -17.75
CA LYS A 153 8.05 3.27 -18.43
C LYS A 153 9.05 4.10 -19.23
N ARG A 154 8.61 5.17 -19.91
CA ARG A 154 9.48 6.14 -20.62
C ARG A 154 10.46 6.84 -19.67
N GLY A 155 10.03 7.11 -18.44
CA GLY A 155 10.89 7.64 -17.37
C GLY A 155 11.86 6.61 -16.78
N GLY A 156 11.77 5.32 -17.13
CA GLY A 156 12.65 4.28 -16.61
C GLY A 156 12.09 3.49 -15.43
N ALA A 157 10.79 3.53 -15.16
CA ALA A 157 10.18 2.68 -14.13
C ALA A 157 10.37 1.19 -14.47
N ALA A 158 10.90 0.43 -13.51
CA ALA A 158 11.13 -1.00 -13.65
C ALA A 158 9.84 -1.82 -13.45
N VAL A 159 8.96 -1.36 -12.58
CA VAL A 159 7.65 -1.97 -12.31
C VAL A 159 6.62 -0.85 -12.25
N VAL A 160 5.48 -1.05 -12.93
CA VAL A 160 4.39 -0.08 -12.93
C VAL A 160 3.09 -0.78 -12.56
N GLY A 161 2.30 -0.17 -11.68
CA GLY A 161 0.96 -0.62 -11.31
C GLY A 161 -0.01 0.55 -11.21
N THR A 162 -1.30 0.29 -11.44
CA THR A 162 -2.35 1.32 -11.38
C THR A 162 -3.61 0.80 -10.73
N GLY A 163 -4.57 1.67 -10.41
CA GLY A 163 -5.90 1.25 -9.93
C GLY A 163 -6.80 0.66 -11.03
N ARG A 164 -6.42 0.79 -12.31
CA ARG A 164 -7.26 0.45 -13.46
C ARG A 164 -7.06 -1.00 -13.91
N SER A 165 -8.13 -1.61 -14.39
CA SER A 165 -8.15 -3.00 -14.84
C SER A 165 -7.66 -3.21 -16.27
N ASP A 166 -7.54 -2.14 -17.07
CA ASP A 166 -7.10 -2.21 -18.46
C ASP A 166 -5.57 -2.15 -18.61
N PHE A 167 -4.83 -2.05 -17.51
CA PHE A 167 -3.36 -2.11 -17.47
C PHE A 167 -2.87 -3.32 -16.66
N PRO A 168 -1.63 -3.79 -16.91
CA PRO A 168 -0.98 -4.76 -16.03
C PRO A 168 -0.90 -4.28 -14.59
N ASN A 169 -0.77 -5.22 -13.65
CA ASN A 169 -0.62 -4.92 -12.22
C ASN A 169 -1.72 -3.99 -11.67
N GLN A 170 -2.98 -4.39 -11.80
CA GLN A 170 -4.08 -3.69 -11.16
C GLN A 170 -3.96 -3.80 -9.63
N ILE A 171 -3.79 -2.67 -8.94
CA ILE A 171 -3.73 -2.56 -7.49
C ILE A 171 -5.07 -2.02 -7.00
N ASN A 172 -5.95 -2.93 -6.59
CA ASN A 172 -7.32 -2.59 -6.19
C ASN A 172 -7.76 -3.40 -4.95
N ASN A 173 -8.42 -2.73 -4.01
CA ASN A 173 -8.86 -3.33 -2.74
C ASN A 173 -9.91 -4.45 -2.91
N VAL A 174 -10.50 -4.61 -4.10
CA VAL A 174 -11.36 -5.76 -4.45
C VAL A 174 -10.70 -7.13 -4.22
N MET A 175 -9.37 -7.22 -4.29
CA MET A 175 -8.63 -8.45 -3.99
C MET A 175 -8.56 -8.78 -2.50
N VAL A 176 -8.89 -7.83 -1.62
CA VAL A 176 -8.64 -7.93 -0.18
C VAL A 176 -9.94 -8.03 0.60
N PHE A 177 -10.88 -7.12 0.38
CA PHE A 177 -12.08 -7.02 1.22
C PHE A 177 -12.90 -8.32 1.32
N PRO A 178 -13.12 -9.10 0.22
CA PRO A 178 -13.93 -10.31 0.32
C PRO A 178 -13.27 -11.36 1.23
N GLY A 179 -11.95 -11.53 1.10
CA GLY A 179 -11.19 -12.48 1.87
C GLY A 179 -11.02 -12.07 3.33
N ILE A 180 -10.73 -10.79 3.60
CA ILE A 180 -10.60 -10.25 4.97
C ILE A 180 -11.87 -10.53 5.79
N PHE A 181 -13.04 -10.16 5.26
CA PHE A 181 -14.30 -10.39 5.96
C PHE A 181 -14.64 -11.87 6.05
N LYS A 182 -14.47 -12.64 4.96
CA LYS A 182 -14.73 -14.08 4.97
C LYS A 182 -13.90 -14.79 6.05
N GLY A 183 -12.61 -14.48 6.16
CA GLY A 183 -11.72 -15.04 7.18
C GLY A 183 -12.11 -14.62 8.60
N ALA A 184 -12.29 -13.32 8.83
CA ALA A 184 -12.65 -12.80 10.15
C ALA A 184 -14.01 -13.35 10.64
N LEU A 185 -15.01 -13.44 9.76
CA LEU A 185 -16.33 -13.96 10.09
C LEU A 185 -16.33 -15.48 10.32
N ALA A 186 -15.56 -16.24 9.53
CA ALA A 186 -15.47 -17.70 9.66
C ALA A 186 -14.95 -18.16 11.02
N VAL A 187 -14.15 -17.33 11.70
CA VAL A 187 -13.64 -17.60 13.06
C VAL A 187 -14.23 -16.67 14.11
N ARG A 188 -15.27 -15.90 13.73
CA ARG A 188 -15.94 -14.93 14.58
C ARG A 188 -14.94 -14.03 15.32
N ALA A 189 -13.91 -13.54 14.62
CA ALA A 189 -12.90 -12.66 15.19
C ALA A 189 -13.56 -11.46 15.88
N ARG A 190 -12.97 -10.98 16.97
CA ARG A 190 -13.46 -9.77 17.68
C ARG A 190 -13.17 -8.50 16.88
N GLU A 191 -12.04 -8.47 16.19
CA GLU A 191 -11.54 -7.32 15.44
C GLU A 191 -10.71 -7.77 14.23
N ILE A 192 -10.30 -6.82 13.39
CA ILE A 192 -9.30 -7.02 12.33
C ILE A 192 -8.02 -6.28 12.75
N THR A 193 -7.03 -7.05 13.22
CA THR A 193 -5.78 -6.53 13.77
C THR A 193 -4.75 -6.18 12.69
N GLU A 194 -3.71 -5.43 13.05
CA GLU A 194 -2.57 -5.18 12.14
C GLU A 194 -1.90 -6.48 11.69
N GLY A 195 -1.74 -7.47 12.58
CA GLY A 195 -1.20 -8.77 12.22
C GLY A 195 -2.02 -9.48 11.13
N MET A 196 -3.36 -9.38 11.19
CA MET A 196 -4.24 -9.94 10.15
C MET A 196 -4.05 -9.24 8.80
N LYS A 197 -3.83 -7.91 8.81
CA LYS A 197 -3.55 -7.14 7.58
C LYS A 197 -2.21 -7.53 6.96
N ILE A 198 -1.16 -7.64 7.79
CA ILE A 198 0.18 -8.08 7.35
C ILE A 198 0.12 -9.50 6.78
N ARG A 199 -0.59 -10.42 7.46
CA ARG A 199 -0.74 -11.79 6.98
C ARG A 199 -1.53 -11.88 5.68
N ALA A 200 -2.58 -11.06 5.53
CA ALA A 200 -3.31 -10.95 4.26
C ALA A 200 -2.43 -10.44 3.12
N ALA A 201 -1.63 -9.39 3.34
CA ALA A 201 -0.72 -8.84 2.32
C ALA A 201 0.31 -9.88 1.85
N ARG A 202 0.91 -10.62 2.80
CA ARG A 202 1.86 -11.71 2.49
C ARG A 202 1.20 -12.85 1.74
N ALA A 203 0.00 -13.26 2.14
CA ALA A 203 -0.74 -14.33 1.48
C ALA A 203 -1.15 -13.96 0.04
N LEU A 204 -1.57 -12.71 -0.17
CA LEU A 204 -1.89 -12.19 -1.50
C LEU A 204 -0.65 -12.13 -2.40
N ALA A 205 0.49 -11.66 -1.88
CA ALA A 205 1.74 -11.64 -2.64
C ALA A 205 2.20 -13.06 -3.03
N ALA A 206 2.05 -14.03 -2.12
CA ALA A 206 2.46 -15.43 -2.32
C ALA A 206 1.62 -16.20 -3.36
N LEU A 207 0.49 -15.65 -3.83
CA LEU A 207 -0.28 -16.25 -4.92
C LEU A 207 0.44 -16.16 -6.27
N VAL A 208 1.36 -15.22 -6.43
CA VAL A 208 2.20 -15.12 -7.63
C VAL A 208 3.44 -15.99 -7.42
N THR A 209 3.55 -17.07 -8.21
CA THR A 209 4.69 -17.99 -8.11
C THR A 209 5.95 -17.37 -8.72
N ASP A 210 7.11 -17.94 -8.39
CA ASP A 210 8.41 -17.48 -8.88
C ASP A 210 8.49 -17.54 -10.42
N GLU A 211 7.81 -18.50 -11.03
CA GLU A 211 7.74 -18.67 -12.49
C GLU A 211 6.83 -17.64 -13.17
N GLN A 212 5.82 -17.14 -12.45
CA GLN A 212 4.88 -16.13 -12.95
C GLN A 212 5.39 -14.70 -12.73
N LEU A 213 6.18 -14.50 -11.67
CA LEU A 213 6.61 -13.20 -11.21
C LEU A 213 7.38 -12.46 -12.29
N SER A 214 6.89 -11.29 -12.69
CA SER A 214 7.53 -10.43 -13.67
C SER A 214 7.16 -8.96 -13.43
N ALA A 215 7.81 -8.05 -14.15
CA ALA A 215 7.52 -6.62 -14.07
C ALA A 215 6.07 -6.26 -14.41
N ASP A 216 5.40 -7.07 -15.24
CA ASP A 216 3.99 -6.89 -15.63
C ASP A 216 3.04 -7.87 -14.91
N TYR A 217 3.54 -8.65 -13.94
CA TYR A 217 2.72 -9.59 -13.15
C TYR A 217 3.25 -9.72 -11.70
N ILE A 218 2.87 -8.76 -10.85
CA ILE A 218 3.22 -8.72 -9.41
C ILE A 218 2.05 -9.03 -8.48
N LEU A 219 0.83 -9.08 -9.02
CA LEU A 219 -0.40 -9.44 -8.32
C LEU A 219 -1.21 -10.41 -9.19
N PRO A 220 -1.98 -11.33 -8.58
CA PRO A 220 -2.89 -12.17 -9.33
C PRO A 220 -4.01 -11.33 -9.97
N SER A 221 -4.76 -11.93 -10.88
CA SER A 221 -5.96 -11.29 -11.41
C SER A 221 -6.99 -11.06 -10.31
N ALA A 222 -7.67 -9.92 -10.30
CA ALA A 222 -8.80 -9.66 -9.43
C ALA A 222 -9.97 -10.66 -9.63
N LEU A 223 -10.02 -11.36 -10.76
CA LEU A 223 -11.01 -12.40 -11.07
C LEU A 223 -10.58 -13.80 -10.65
N ASP A 224 -9.36 -13.97 -10.13
CA ASP A 224 -8.89 -15.24 -9.61
C ASP A 224 -9.68 -15.63 -8.35
N LYS A 225 -10.44 -16.72 -8.47
CA LYS A 225 -11.32 -17.21 -7.40
C LYS A 225 -10.55 -17.66 -6.16
N SER A 226 -9.27 -18.00 -6.29
CA SER A 226 -8.43 -18.42 -5.17
C SER A 226 -8.03 -17.26 -4.25
N VAL A 227 -8.10 -16.01 -4.72
CA VAL A 227 -7.67 -14.82 -3.96
C VAL A 227 -8.45 -14.66 -2.67
N ALA A 228 -9.78 -14.63 -2.75
CA ALA A 228 -10.63 -14.43 -1.59
C ALA A 228 -10.46 -15.57 -0.57
N ASP A 229 -10.33 -16.81 -1.04
CA ASP A 229 -10.14 -17.98 -0.18
C ASP A 229 -8.78 -17.94 0.50
N THR A 230 -7.71 -17.62 -0.22
CA THR A 230 -6.35 -17.57 0.32
C THR A 230 -6.22 -16.49 1.38
N VAL A 231 -6.73 -15.28 1.10
CA VAL A 231 -6.76 -14.19 2.09
C VAL A 231 -7.60 -14.59 3.30
N ALA A 232 -8.77 -15.23 3.10
CA ALA A 232 -9.63 -15.66 4.19
C ALA A 232 -8.95 -16.70 5.11
N HIS A 233 -8.27 -17.70 4.55
CA HIS A 233 -7.54 -18.69 5.34
C HIS A 233 -6.44 -18.04 6.16
N ALA A 234 -5.65 -17.16 5.53
CA ALA A 234 -4.55 -16.47 6.18
C ALA A 234 -5.04 -15.61 7.36
N VAL A 235 -6.12 -14.85 7.14
CA VAL A 235 -6.74 -13.99 8.16
C VAL A 235 -7.33 -14.81 9.31
N ALA A 236 -8.06 -15.88 8.99
CA ALA A 236 -8.63 -16.79 9.99
C ALA A 236 -7.55 -17.47 10.84
N GLN A 237 -6.43 -17.85 10.23
CA GLN A 237 -5.30 -18.44 10.92
C GLN A 237 -4.65 -17.45 11.89
N GLU A 238 -4.35 -16.22 11.44
CA GLU A 238 -3.80 -15.19 12.32
C GLU A 238 -4.70 -14.90 13.52
N ALA A 239 -6.02 -14.77 13.29
CA ALA A 239 -6.98 -14.52 14.36
C ALA A 239 -7.03 -15.65 15.41
N ARG A 240 -6.81 -16.91 15.00
CA ARG A 240 -6.68 -18.05 15.92
C ARG A 240 -5.36 -18.00 16.69
N GLU A 241 -4.25 -17.72 16.01
CA GLU A 241 -2.91 -17.62 16.63
C GLU A 241 -2.85 -16.49 17.67
N GLN A 242 -3.54 -15.37 17.42
CA GLN A 242 -3.67 -14.26 18.37
C GLN A 242 -4.69 -14.50 19.49
N GLY A 243 -5.46 -15.60 19.44
CA GLY A 243 -6.49 -15.91 20.44
C GLY A 243 -7.72 -14.99 20.41
N ILE A 244 -7.96 -14.29 19.30
CA ILE A 244 -9.12 -13.38 19.13
C ILE A 244 -10.30 -14.02 18.38
N ALA A 245 -10.12 -15.26 17.90
CA ALA A 245 -11.19 -16.11 17.37
C ALA A 245 -12.16 -16.54 18.48
N ARG A 246 -13.46 -16.59 18.17
CA ARG A 246 -14.51 -17.08 19.08
C ARG A 246 -15.05 -18.43 18.60
N ALA A 247 -15.39 -19.30 19.56
CA ALA A 247 -16.05 -20.59 19.31
C ALA A 247 -17.41 -20.43 18.63
#